data_AF-A0A850QQS6-F1
#
_entry.id   AF-A0A850QQS6-F1
#
_cell.length_a   1.000
_cell.length_b   1.000
_cell.length_c   1.000
_cell.angle_alpha   90.00
_cell.angle_beta   90.00
_cell.angle_gamma   90.00
#
_symmetry.space_group_name_H-M   'P 1'
#
loop_
_entity.id
_entity.type
_entity.pdbx_description
1 polymer ?
#
loop_
_entity_poly.entity_id
_entity_poly.type
_entity_poly.pdbx_seq_one_letter_code
_entity_poly.pdbx_strand_id
1 'polypeptide(L)'
;PALHLIQHIRDESHNHAISGHRAQRAKVRKRSALEDIEGVGPKRRQALLKYMGGLQELKRASKEEIAKVPGISLALAEKIVDALHHS
;
A
#
# COMPACT_ATOMS: atom_id res chain seq x y z
N PRO A 1 57.70 -2.32 8.86
CA PRO A 1 56.68 -3.40 8.95
C PRO A 1 55.42 -2.89 9.69
N ALA A 2 54.18 -2.82 9.17
CA ALA A 2 53.49 -3.08 7.90
C ALA A 2 52.11 -2.34 8.01
N LEU A 3 51.67 -1.52 7.05
CA LEU A 3 50.57 -1.77 6.06
C LEU A 3 49.32 -2.45 6.69
N HIS A 4 48.07 -1.99 6.61
CA HIS A 4 47.38 -1.15 5.62
C HIS A 4 46.06 -0.59 6.21
N LEU A 5 45.74 0.63 5.76
CA LEU A 5 44.41 1.23 5.67
C LEU A 5 43.45 0.34 4.83
N ILE A 6 42.13 0.46 5.05
CA ILE A 6 40.98 0.24 4.12
C ILE A 6 39.80 -0.22 5.01
N GLN A 7 38.97 0.68 5.55
CA GLN A 7 37.77 1.25 4.90
C GLN A 7 36.89 0.21 4.17
N HIS A 8 35.68 0.02 4.72
CA HIS A 8 34.44 -0.28 3.99
C HIS A 8 34.40 -1.43 2.97
N ILE A 9 33.83 -2.56 3.39
CA ILE A 9 32.99 -3.49 2.60
C ILE A 9 32.03 -4.12 3.64
N ARG A 10 30.78 -3.66 3.87
CA ARG A 10 29.61 -3.61 2.96
C ARG A 10 29.40 -5.01 2.37
N ASP A 11 28.54 -5.85 2.93
CA ASP A 11 27.13 -5.89 2.54
C ASP A 11 26.39 -7.00 3.33
N GLU A 12 25.06 -6.86 3.43
CA GLU A 12 24.09 -7.95 3.59
C GLU A 12 23.89 -8.70 4.91
N SER A 13 24.55 -8.33 6.01
CA SER A 13 23.91 -8.56 7.34
C SER A 13 22.83 -7.51 7.66
N HIS A 14 22.43 -6.73 6.64
CA HIS A 14 21.22 -5.93 6.65
C HIS A 14 19.93 -6.76 6.47
N ASN A 15 20.03 -8.08 6.28
CA ASN A 15 18.91 -9.03 6.40
C ASN A 15 18.49 -9.24 7.87
N HIS A 16 18.42 -8.14 8.62
CA HIS A 16 17.88 -8.06 9.96
C HIS A 16 16.43 -8.58 9.95
N ALA A 17 16.25 -9.84 10.35
CA ALA A 17 15.72 -10.22 11.67
C ALA A 17 14.63 -9.31 12.34
N ILE A 18 13.85 -8.54 11.57
CA ILE A 18 12.74 -7.71 12.08
C ILE A 18 11.54 -7.81 11.12
N SER A 19 11.19 -9.04 10.72
CA SER A 19 9.96 -9.32 9.97
C SER A 19 8.76 -9.63 10.88
N GLY A 20 8.95 -9.76 12.19
CA GLY A 20 7.89 -10.20 13.12
C GLY A 20 6.97 -9.10 13.67
N HIS A 21 7.40 -7.82 13.74
CA HIS A 21 6.63 -6.77 14.43
C HIS A 21 6.23 -5.56 13.57
N ARG A 22 6.63 -5.52 12.29
CA ARG A 22 6.26 -4.41 11.37
C ARG A 22 4.85 -4.57 10.79
N ALA A 23 4.35 -5.81 10.70
CA ALA A 23 3.00 -6.11 10.21
C ALA A 23 1.89 -5.56 11.13
N GLN A 24 2.15 -5.48 12.44
CA GLN A 24 1.12 -5.07 13.41
C GLN A 24 0.99 -3.54 13.54
N ARG A 25 2.04 -2.76 13.23
CA ARG A 25 1.95 -1.29 13.20
C ARG A 25 1.37 -0.73 11.90
N ALA A 26 1.47 -1.46 10.79
CA ALA A 26 0.77 -1.12 9.55
C ALA A 26 -0.75 -1.28 9.66
N LYS A 27 -1.24 -2.09 10.61
CA LYS A 27 -2.67 -2.25 10.93
C LYS A 27 -3.26 -1.04 11.64
N VAL A 28 -2.47 -0.28 12.41
CA VAL A 28 -3.00 0.78 13.31
C VAL A 28 -2.88 2.19 12.71
N ARG A 29 -1.93 2.46 11.80
CA ARG A 29 -1.86 3.75 11.07
C ARG A 29 -2.69 3.80 9.79
N LYS A 30 -3.33 2.69 9.38
CA LYS A 30 -4.34 2.66 8.32
C LYS A 30 -5.73 2.73 8.96
N ARG A 31 -6.12 3.88 9.51
CA ARG A 31 -7.50 4.32 9.24
C ARG A 31 -7.53 4.39 7.72
N SER A 32 -8.12 3.39 7.07
CA SER A 32 -7.95 3.22 5.64
C SER A 32 -8.45 4.51 4.99
N ALA A 33 -7.70 5.13 4.09
CA ALA A 33 -8.26 6.19 3.24
C ALA A 33 -9.55 5.73 2.51
N LEU A 34 -9.77 4.41 2.47
CA LEU A 34 -10.97 3.75 1.95
C LEU A 34 -12.06 3.48 3.01
N GLU A 35 -11.80 3.62 4.31
CA GLU A 35 -12.76 3.45 5.41
C GLU A 35 -13.69 4.65 5.56
N ASP A 36 -13.19 5.85 5.26
CA ASP A 36 -13.97 7.08 5.29
C ASP A 36 -14.87 7.24 4.05
N ILE A 37 -14.74 6.35 3.05
CA ILE A 37 -15.54 6.39 1.83
C ILE A 37 -16.85 5.63 2.04
N GLU A 38 -17.94 6.40 2.07
CA GLU A 38 -19.29 5.87 2.12
C GLU A 38 -19.57 4.93 0.93
N GLY A 39 -19.91 3.67 1.22
CA GLY A 39 -20.13 2.62 0.22
C GLY A 39 -18.94 1.68 -0.01
N VAL A 40 -17.74 1.99 0.50
CA VAL A 40 -16.56 1.11 0.44
C VAL A 40 -16.43 0.30 1.73
N GLY A 41 -17.23 -0.76 1.81
CA GLY A 41 -17.13 -1.74 2.89
C GLY A 41 -15.87 -2.63 2.81
N PRO A 42 -15.59 -3.42 3.86
CA PRO A 42 -14.39 -4.28 3.92
C PRO A 42 -14.26 -5.26 2.75
N LYS A 43 -15.40 -5.79 2.25
CA LYS A 43 -15.44 -6.70 1.09
C LYS A 43 -14.95 -6.03 -0.20
N ARG A 44 -15.43 -4.80 -0.48
CA ARG A 44 -15.00 -4.01 -1.64
C ARG A 44 -13.53 -3.59 -1.50
N ARG A 45 -13.11 -3.22 -0.30
CA ARG A 45 -11.71 -2.93 0.03
C ARG A 45 -10.77 -4.08 -0.32
N GLN A 46 -11.12 -5.30 0.12
CA GLN A 46 -10.34 -6.49 -0.20
C GLN A 46 -10.33 -6.78 -1.70
N ALA A 47 -11.47 -6.63 -2.38
CA ALA A 47 -11.55 -6.80 -3.83
C ALA A 47 -10.66 -5.80 -4.58
N LEU A 48 -10.69 -4.52 -4.20
CA LEU A 48 -9.84 -3.47 -4.75
C LEU A 48 -8.35 -3.80 -4.57
N LEU A 49 -7.93 -4.11 -3.35
CA LEU A 49 -6.54 -4.44 -3.06
C LEU A 49 -6.08 -5.71 -3.79
N LYS A 50 -6.96 -6.72 -3.90
CA LYS A 50 -6.67 -7.96 -4.61
C LYS A 50 -6.57 -7.75 -6.13
N TYR A 51 -7.45 -6.94 -6.70
CA TYR A 51 -7.48 -6.67 -8.14
C TYR A 51 -6.33 -5.76 -8.58
N MET A 52 -6.04 -4.74 -7.78
CA MET A 52 -4.99 -3.75 -8.10
C MET A 52 -3.60 -4.24 -7.70
N GLY A 53 -3.49 -5.24 -6.83
CA GLY A 53 -2.20 -5.73 -6.34
C GLY A 53 -1.65 -4.97 -5.13
N GLY A 54 -2.41 -4.01 -4.59
CA GLY A 54 -2.06 -3.32 -3.34
C GLY A 54 -2.60 -1.90 -3.24
N LEU A 55 -2.31 -1.24 -2.13
CA LEU A 55 -2.72 0.15 -1.89
C LEU A 55 -1.92 1.14 -2.74
N GLN A 56 -0.64 0.85 -3.02
CA GLN A 56 0.22 1.71 -3.83
C GLN A 56 -0.26 1.75 -5.29
N GLU A 57 -0.57 0.58 -5.85
CA GLU A 57 -1.15 0.49 -7.19
C GLU A 57 -2.54 1.13 -7.24
N LEU A 58 -3.37 0.91 -6.22
CA LEU A 58 -4.68 1.58 -6.14
C LEU A 58 -4.58 3.11 -6.09
N LYS A 59 -3.53 3.68 -5.47
CA LYS A 59 -3.28 5.13 -5.46
C LYS A 59 -2.80 5.68 -6.80
N ARG A 60 -2.25 4.83 -7.68
CA ARG A 60 -1.78 5.19 -9.02
C ARG A 60 -2.80 4.87 -10.10
N ALA A 61 -3.76 4.01 -9.78
CA ALA A 61 -4.80 3.56 -10.68
C ALA A 61 -5.76 4.69 -11.05
N SER A 62 -6.20 4.63 -12.30
CA SER A 62 -7.24 5.52 -12.82
C SER A 62 -8.63 5.11 -12.32
N LYS A 63 -9.59 6.06 -12.35
CA LYS A 63 -11.00 5.77 -12.01
C LYS A 63 -11.59 4.64 -12.87
N GLU A 64 -11.14 4.54 -14.12
CA GLU A 64 -11.58 3.50 -15.06
C GLU A 64 -11.08 2.12 -14.64
N GLU A 65 -9.83 2.01 -14.19
CA GLU A 65 -9.27 0.76 -13.67
C GLU A 65 -9.96 0.33 -12.37
N ILE A 66 -10.26 1.29 -11.50
CA ILE A 66 -10.98 1.03 -10.26
C ILE A 66 -12.42 0.58 -10.54
N ALA A 67 -13.06 1.14 -11.57
CA ALA A 67 -14.39 0.74 -12.01
C ALA A 67 -14.43 -0.67 -12.66
N LYS A 68 -13.28 -1.22 -13.10
CA LYS A 68 -13.21 -2.62 -13.55
C LYS A 68 -13.31 -3.62 -12.40
N VAL A 69 -13.15 -3.18 -11.15
CA VAL A 69 -13.23 -4.07 -10.00
C VAL A 69 -14.67 -4.52 -9.77
N PRO A 70 -14.93 -5.83 -9.63
CA PRO A 70 -16.28 -6.35 -9.43
C PRO A 70 -16.96 -5.72 -8.20
N GLY A 71 -18.14 -5.12 -8.42
CA GLY A 71 -18.93 -4.50 -7.37
C GLY A 71 -18.56 -3.05 -7.04
N ILE A 72 -17.72 -2.42 -7.87
CA ILE A 72 -17.44 -0.98 -7.88
C ILE A 72 -18.12 -0.36 -9.10
N SER A 73 -18.91 0.70 -8.89
CA SER A 73 -19.45 1.51 -9.98
C SER A 73 -18.50 2.65 -10.31
N LEU A 74 -18.65 3.26 -11.50
CA LEU A 74 -17.84 4.41 -11.90
C LEU A 74 -17.93 5.58 -10.91
N ALA A 75 -19.14 5.86 -10.41
CA ALA A 75 -19.36 6.89 -9.39
C ALA A 75 -18.65 6.57 -8.06
N LEU A 76 -18.55 5.30 -7.68
CA LEU A 76 -17.81 4.90 -6.49
C LEU A 76 -16.30 4.95 -6.73
N ALA A 77 -15.86 4.58 -7.93
CA ALA A 77 -14.46 4.66 -8.33
C ALA A 77 -13.92 6.09 -8.30
N GLU A 78 -14.72 7.05 -8.78
CA GLU A 78 -14.39 8.48 -8.70
C GLU A 78 -14.20 8.94 -7.24
N LYS A 79 -15.15 8.63 -6.36
CA LYS A 79 -15.02 8.92 -4.90
C LYS A 79 -13.76 8.29 -4.29
N ILE A 80 -13.38 7.10 -4.74
CA ILE A 80 -12.16 6.42 -4.29
C ILE A 80 -10.91 7.16 -4.74
N VAL A 81 -10.83 7.53 -6.02
CA VAL A 81 -9.70 8.29 -6.56
C VAL A 81 -9.58 9.63 -5.85
N ASP A 82 -10.69 10.35 -5.69
CA ASP A 82 -10.72 11.65 -5.03
C ASP A 82 -10.23 11.55 -3.58
N ALA A 83 -10.73 10.58 -2.81
CA ALA A 83 -10.29 10.35 -1.44
C ALA A 83 -8.79 9.99 -1.34
N LEU A 84 -8.25 9.27 -2.33
CA LEU A 84 -6.84 8.90 -2.36
C LEU A 84 -5.91 10.03 -2.80
N HIS A 85 -6.40 11.00 -3.57
CA HIS A 85 -5.65 12.18 -4.00
C HIS A 85 -5.73 13.34 -3.01
N HIS A 86 -6.79 13.44 -2.21
CA HIS A 86 -6.94 14.46 -1.16
C HIS A 86 -6.29 14.10 0.19
N SER A 87 -5.56 12.97 0.30
CA SER A 87 -5.00 12.44 1.57
C SER A 87 -3.49 12.24 1.61
#